data_AF-A0AAV5FF16-F1
#
_entry.id   AF-A0AAV5FF16-F1
#
_cell.length_a   1.000
_cell.length_b   1.000
_cell.length_c   1.000
_cell.angle_alpha   90.00
_cell.angle_beta   90.00
_cell.angle_gamma   90.00
#
_symmetry.space_group_name_H-M   'P 1'
#
loop_
_entity.id
_entity.type
_entity.pdbx_description
1 polymer ?
#
loop_
_entity_poly.entity_id
_entity_poly.type
_entity_poly.pdbx_seq_one_letter_code
_entity_poly.pdbx_strand_id
1 'polypeptide(L)'
;MSSSPEPSTPGTPSPVLSVRVVSLDYYMAPPLPGFDISRSPFHGDEVEEVPVIRIYGSTPAGQKTCLHVHRVCTFSVAGCCFCWFYAFLS
;
A
#
# COMPACT_ATOMS: atom_id res chain seq x y z
N MET A 1 -12.39 -7.18 25.48
CA MET A 1 -11.84 -5.84 25.78
C MET A 1 -11.69 -5.10 24.46
N SER A 2 -12.77 -4.50 23.97
CA SER A 2 -12.73 -3.60 22.81
C SER A 2 -12.81 -2.19 23.34
N SER A 3 -11.69 -1.49 23.35
CA SER A 3 -11.66 -0.05 23.56
C SER A 3 -12.21 0.61 22.30
N SER A 4 -13.44 1.09 22.38
CA SER A 4 -14.02 2.02 21.40
C SER A 4 -13.10 3.24 21.28
N PRO A 5 -12.86 3.79 20.07
CA PRO A 5 -12.11 5.02 19.94
C PRO A 5 -12.93 6.17 20.53
N GLU A 6 -12.41 6.80 21.59
CA GLU A 6 -13.00 8.01 22.16
C GLU A 6 -12.94 9.18 21.15
N PRO A 7 -13.93 10.09 21.18
CA PRO A 7 -13.93 11.28 20.33
C PRO A 7 -12.69 12.13 20.65
N SER A 8 -11.81 12.27 19.67
CA SER A 8 -10.56 13.02 19.80
C SER A 8 -10.85 14.48 20.21
N THR A 9 -10.37 14.87 21.38
CA THR A 9 -10.35 16.25 21.86
C THR A 9 -9.72 17.16 20.79
N PRO A 10 -10.35 18.31 20.46
CA PRO A 10 -9.80 19.23 19.47
C PRO A 10 -8.54 19.88 20.04
N GLY A 11 -7.37 19.34 19.68
CA GLY A 11 -6.07 19.84 20.14
C GLY A 11 -4.97 18.79 20.27
N THR A 12 -5.29 17.49 20.27
CA THR A 12 -4.25 16.45 20.30
C THR A 12 -3.84 16.10 18.86
N PRO A 13 -2.59 16.35 18.45
CA PRO A 13 -2.12 15.89 17.15
C PRO A 13 -2.18 14.37 17.11
N SER A 14 -2.76 13.80 16.06
CA SER A 14 -2.72 12.36 15.83
C SER A 14 -1.26 11.89 15.83
N PRO A 15 -0.94 10.73 16.43
CA PRO A 15 0.43 10.25 16.46
C PRO A 15 0.94 10.06 15.03
N VAL A 16 1.97 10.81 14.66
CA VAL A 16 2.60 10.74 13.33
C VAL A 16 3.76 9.76 13.36
N LEU A 17 3.73 8.77 12.47
CA LEU A 17 4.87 7.92 12.21
C LEU A 17 5.81 8.62 11.21
N SER A 18 7.02 8.95 11.65
CA SER A 18 8.06 9.56 10.82
C SER A 18 9.15 8.53 10.52
N VAL A 19 9.51 8.39 9.24
CA VAL A 19 10.54 7.44 8.78
C VAL A 19 11.41 8.12 7.73
N ARG A 20 12.73 8.07 7.91
CA ARG A 20 13.72 8.40 6.87
C ARG A 20 13.87 7.19 5.96
N VAL A 21 13.57 7.38 4.68
CA VAL A 21 13.66 6.33 3.67
C VAL A 21 15.13 6.05 3.34
N VAL A 22 15.51 4.77 3.36
CA VAL A 22 16.85 4.28 3.00
C VAL A 22 16.79 3.56 1.66
N SER A 23 15.81 2.68 1.48
CA SER A 23 15.58 1.98 0.21
C SER A 23 14.11 1.66 0.03
N LEU A 24 13.72 1.43 -1.22
CA LEU A 24 12.37 1.06 -1.61
C LEU A 24 12.44 -0.02 -2.68
N ASP A 25 11.62 -1.04 -2.53
CA ASP A 25 11.39 -2.06 -3.55
C ASP A 25 9.91 -2.45 -3.60
N TYR A 26 9.55 -3.36 -4.51
CA TYR A 26 8.22 -3.94 -4.60
C TYR A 26 8.32 -5.44 -4.84
N TYR A 27 7.26 -6.16 -4.46
CA TYR A 27 7.04 -7.55 -4.85
C TYR A 27 5.57 -7.75 -5.23
N MET A 28 5.30 -8.76 -6.05
CA MET A 28 3.95 -9.17 -6.41
C MET A 28 3.46 -10.22 -5.40
N ALA A 29 2.23 -10.07 -4.92
CA ALA A 29 1.60 -11.00 -4.01
C ALA A 29 0.07 -11.03 -4.21
N PRO A 30 -0.61 -12.11 -3.79
CA PRO A 30 -2.07 -12.15 -3.82
C PRO A 30 -2.68 -11.01 -3.01
N PRO A 31 -3.80 -10.40 -3.47
CA PRO A 31 -4.43 -9.31 -2.76
C PRO A 31 -4.92 -9.74 -1.38
N LEU A 32 -4.60 -8.94 -0.36
CA LEU A 32 -5.03 -9.21 1.01
C LEU A 32 -6.47 -8.70 1.23
N PRO A 33 -7.41 -9.53 1.72
CA PRO A 33 -8.80 -9.11 1.95
C PRO A 33 -8.90 -7.91 2.90
N GLY A 34 -9.65 -6.89 2.48
CA GLY A 34 -9.85 -5.65 3.26
C GLY A 34 -8.70 -4.65 3.16
N PHE A 35 -7.53 -5.06 2.69
CA PHE A 35 -6.37 -4.18 2.52
C PHE A 35 -6.15 -3.80 1.06
N ASP A 36 -6.25 -4.72 0.11
CA ASP A 36 -5.97 -4.46 -1.30
C ASP A 36 -7.23 -4.22 -2.15
N ILE A 37 -7.02 -3.66 -3.35
CA ILE A 37 -8.05 -3.57 -4.38
C ILE A 37 -7.93 -4.84 -5.21
N SER A 38 -8.77 -5.84 -4.91
CA SER A 38 -8.79 -7.13 -5.61
C SER A 38 -9.58 -7.12 -6.92
N ARG A 39 -10.20 -5.99 -7.28
CA ARG A 39 -11.08 -5.88 -8.47
C ARG A 39 -10.67 -4.72 -9.35
N SER A 40 -10.47 -4.98 -10.64
CA SER A 40 -10.18 -3.91 -11.59
C SER A 40 -11.40 -2.98 -11.76
N PRO A 41 -11.25 -1.65 -11.67
CA PRO A 41 -12.36 -0.72 -11.86
C PRO A 41 -12.83 -0.62 -13.32
N PHE A 42 -12.05 -1.13 -14.28
CA PHE A 42 -12.32 -1.03 -15.72
C PHE A 42 -12.95 -2.28 -16.32
N HIS A 43 -12.59 -3.47 -15.86
CA HIS A 43 -13.10 -4.73 -16.43
C HIS A 43 -13.83 -5.59 -15.39
N GLY A 44 -13.79 -5.22 -14.10
CA GLY A 44 -14.50 -5.96 -13.07
C GLY A 44 -13.90 -7.33 -12.75
N ASP A 45 -12.85 -7.74 -13.47
CA ASP A 45 -12.07 -8.95 -13.25
C ASP A 45 -11.29 -8.88 -11.93
N GLU A 46 -11.13 -10.06 -11.32
CA GLU A 46 -10.32 -10.23 -10.12
C GLU A 46 -8.83 -10.16 -10.48
N VAL A 47 -8.07 -9.48 -9.62
CA VAL A 47 -6.63 -9.34 -9.78
C VAL A 47 -5.95 -10.47 -8.99
N GLU A 48 -5.20 -11.33 -9.67
CA GLU A 48 -4.51 -12.46 -9.03
C GLU A 48 -3.30 -12.01 -8.19
N GLU A 49 -2.58 -10.98 -8.64
CA GLU A 49 -1.41 -10.43 -7.96
C GLU A 49 -1.43 -8.89 -7.95
N VAL A 50 -1.12 -8.29 -6.79
CA VAL A 50 -1.02 -6.84 -6.57
C VAL A 50 0.39 -6.45 -6.15
N PRO A 51 0.82 -5.19 -6.41
CA PRO A 51 2.17 -4.75 -6.10
C PRO A 51 2.20 -4.26 -4.66
N VAL A 52 2.99 -4.91 -3.81
CA VAL A 52 3.20 -4.46 -2.44
C VAL A 52 4.55 -3.73 -2.38
N ILE A 53 4.50 -2.43 -2.09
CA ILE A 53 5.72 -1.62 -1.96
C ILE A 53 6.28 -1.81 -0.56
N ARG A 54 7.59 -2.09 -0.45
CA ARG A 54 8.30 -2.11 0.83
C ARG A 54 9.21 -0.90 0.94
N ILE A 55 9.04 -0.17 2.03
CA ILE A 55 9.86 0.99 2.37
C ILE A 55 10.73 0.61 3.56
N TYR A 56 12.04 0.57 3.34
CA TYR A 56 13.02 0.37 4.39
C TYR A 56 13.53 1.72 4.87
N GLY A 57 13.60 1.90 6.18
CA GLY A 57 14.00 3.17 6.75
C GLY A 57 14.32 3.14 8.23
N SER A 58 14.51 4.33 8.79
CA SER A 58 14.72 4.54 10.22
C SER A 58 13.79 5.60 10.78
N THR A 59 13.26 5.39 11.98
CA THR A 59 12.57 6.44 12.75
C THR A 59 13.57 7.53 13.21
N PRO A 60 13.10 8.69 13.71
CA PRO A 60 13.97 9.69 14.32
C PRO A 60 14.83 9.15 15.45
N ALA A 61 14.31 8.18 16.22
CA ALA A 61 15.03 7.50 17.30
C ALA A 61 15.97 6.36 16.82
N GLY A 62 16.11 6.16 15.50
CA GLY A 62 17.11 5.27 14.91
C GLY A 62 16.68 3.80 14.78
N GLN A 63 15.43 3.46 15.12
CA GLN A 63 14.93 2.10 14.91
C GLN A 63 14.75 1.82 13.42
N LYS A 64 15.29 0.69 12.94
CA LYS A 64 15.04 0.20 11.59
C LYS A 64 13.58 -0.25 11.47
N THR A 65 12.96 0.07 10.34
CA THR A 65 11.57 -0.31 10.05
C THR A 65 11.41 -0.73 8.59
N CYS A 66 10.43 -1.59 8.34
CA CYS A 66 9.98 -2.02 7.01
C CYS A 66 8.47 -1.79 6.95
N LEU A 67 8.02 -0.91 6.06
CA LEU A 67 6.61 -0.60 5.87
C LEU A 67 6.11 -1.25 4.59
N HIS A 68 4.96 -1.92 4.65
CA HIS A 68 4.28 -2.45 3.47
C HIS A 68 3.13 -1.53 3.09
N VAL A 69 3.16 -1.02 1.86
CA VAL A 69 2.10 -0.18 1.31
C VAL A 69 1.27 -1.00 0.33
N HIS A 70 -0.01 -1.11 0.66
CA HIS A 70 -1.05 -1.82 -0.09
C HIS A 70 -1.90 -0.83 -0.90
N ARG A 71 -2.74 -1.32 -1.82
CA ARG A 71 -3.63 -0.51 -2.69
C ARG A 71 -2.92 0.45 -3.65
N VAL A 72 -1.70 0.14 -4.04
CA VAL A 72 -1.01 0.94 -5.05
C VAL A 72 -1.55 0.54 -6.43
N CYS A 73 -2.23 1.47 -7.10
CA CYS A 73 -2.66 1.30 -8.48
C CYS A 73 -2.19 2.50 -9.31
N THR A 74 -1.41 2.23 -10.36
CA THR A 74 -0.94 3.24 -11.30
C THR A 74 -1.98 3.43 -12.40
N PHE A 75 -2.49 4.66 -12.55
CA PHE A 75 -3.34 5.00 -13.68
C PHE A 75 -2.46 5.43 -14.87
N SER A 76 -2.53 4.69 -15.98
CA SER A 76 -1.97 5.10 -17.27
C SER A 76 -3.13 5.49 -18.21
N VAL A 77 -2.87 6.43 -19.13
CA VAL A 77 -3.84 6.92 -20.14
C VAL A 77 -4.41 5.77 -20.99
N ALA A 78 -3.69 4.66 -21.10
CA ALA A 78 -4.11 3.44 -21.80
C ALA A 78 -5.11 2.56 -21.01
N GLY A 79 -5.56 2.98 -19.82
CA GLY A 79 -6.79 2.47 -19.21
C GLY A 79 -6.73 1.10 -18.53
N CYS A 80 -5.58 0.44 -18.41
CA CYS A 80 -5.48 -0.80 -17.63
C CYS A 80 -4.31 -0.76 -16.65
N CYS A 81 -4.63 -0.76 -15.35
CA CYS A 81 -3.68 -0.61 -14.23
C CYS A 81 -2.74 -1.83 -14.05
N PHE A 82 -3.09 -3.00 -14.62
CA PHE A 82 -2.37 -4.26 -14.39
C PHE A 82 -2.14 -5.13 -15.65
N CYS A 83 -3.01 -5.07 -16.65
CA CYS A 83 -2.93 -5.98 -17.80
C CYS A 83 -1.74 -5.68 -18.73
N TRP A 84 -1.29 -4.42 -18.83
CA TRP A 84 -0.15 -4.06 -19.69
C TRP A 84 1.22 -4.46 -19.14
N PHE A 85 1.39 -4.57 -17.82
CA PHE A 85 2.68 -4.99 -17.24
C PHE A 85 2.95 -6.49 -17.47
N TYR A 86 1.91 -7.33 -17.44
CA TYR A 86 2.02 -8.75 -17.79
C TYR A 86 2.03 -8.97 -19.32
N ALA A 87 1.32 -8.16 -20.11
CA ALA A 87 1.25 -8.34 -21.57
C ALA A 87 2.51 -7.92 -22.35
N PHE A 88 3.49 -7.24 -21.74
CA PHE A 88 4.77 -6.88 -22.39
C PHE A 88 5.99 -7.68 -21.90
N LEU A 89 5.79 -8.59 -20.93
CA LEU A 89 6.82 -9.54 -20.47
C LEU A 89 6.55 -10.99 -20.91
N SER A 90 5.59 -11.22 -21.83
CA SER A 90 5.38 -12.48 -22.53
C SER A 90 5.58 -12.33 -24.03
#